data_AF-K2NTB6-F1
#
_entry.id   AF-K2NTB6-F1
#
_cell.length_a   1.000
_cell.length_b   1.000
_cell.length_c   1.000
_cell.angle_alpha   90.00
_cell.angle_beta   90.00
_cell.angle_gamma   90.00
#
_symmetry.space_group_name_H-M   'P 1'
#
loop_
_entity.id
_entity.type
_entity.pdbx_description
1 polymer ?
#
loop_
_entity_poly.entity_id
_entity_poly.type
_entity_poly.pdbx_seq_one_letter_code
_entity_poly.pdbx_strand_id
1 'polypeptide(L)'
;MPARCRFRTNERKQIQELVVETVEAPGASGLNRLRLLVALDALLMEGSVGGAARRMGMGTPAMSRLLAQLRSFYGDPIFIRTGQGMVPTAFAESVRVRVRALAAEAEALLEGVPQVDMAAGARRPPVERSQAILPAPPLASRPVLKLEDQPMPEDIARKLALISESTDPRRKLARAIALIGGGAAGSRPLGQEEAEEAFSIVLEGQADPIQIGAFLTLLQHRGLTAVELAGLVSAARRHCGALPVGMRHDTLDWPAYLSPKLCLAPWFLHSARLVAQAGHKVLLHGHHGSIGWLNQAVTVAGIPVCASIRQADATLEERGIAFLPVTAFAPQVSALLSLYPLFELRSPLHKVVHLLNPLGAARSLLGVSNPSYPAQHRDAAQLLGWRDFSLLGTRRDVAQATPFRSTLVHRLKDGMSSEEAVASRPDPGGEARPALSSLEYWQALWKGQVRDERAHAIVLATTAFALQLCEGGSHGEGYSQALAKAGELWALRPVSK
;
A
#
# COMPACT_ATOMS: atom_id res chain seq x y z
N MET A 1 -67.63 38.04 -55.56
CA MET A 1 -66.19 38.12 -55.92
C MET A 1 -65.75 39.56 -55.75
N PRO A 2 -64.51 39.91 -55.33
CA PRO A 2 -63.24 39.17 -55.33
C PRO A 2 -62.63 38.98 -53.90
N ALA A 3 -61.96 37.88 -53.59
CA ALA A 3 -60.55 37.50 -53.76
C ALA A 3 -59.64 37.86 -52.56
N ARG A 4 -59.08 36.81 -51.95
CA ARG A 4 -58.14 36.80 -50.82
C ARG A 4 -56.77 37.39 -51.21
N CYS A 5 -56.11 38.12 -50.29
CA CYS A 5 -54.64 38.02 -50.18
C CYS A 5 -54.11 38.40 -48.77
N ARG A 6 -53.72 37.34 -48.06
CA ARG A 6 -52.73 37.12 -46.98
C ARG A 6 -52.34 38.25 -46.00
N PHE A 7 -52.72 38.00 -44.75
CA PHE A 7 -52.11 38.47 -43.51
C PHE A 7 -50.63 38.05 -43.35
N ARG A 8 -49.82 38.93 -42.77
CA ARG A 8 -49.25 38.73 -41.41
C ARG A 8 -48.68 40.05 -40.88
N THR A 9 -49.42 40.62 -39.94
CA THR A 9 -49.16 41.85 -39.19
C THR A 9 -48.43 41.60 -37.88
N ASN A 10 -47.96 42.72 -37.32
CA ASN A 10 -47.63 43.01 -35.93
C ASN A 10 -46.24 42.59 -35.45
N GLU A 11 -45.29 43.51 -35.28
CA GLU A 11 -45.33 44.68 -34.37
C GLU A 11 -45.95 44.34 -33.02
N ARG A 12 -45.09 44.14 -32.02
CA ARG A 12 -45.12 44.92 -30.78
C ARG A 12 -43.87 44.63 -29.95
N LYS A 13 -42.97 45.61 -29.98
CA LYS A 13 -42.05 45.90 -28.88
C LYS A 13 -42.86 46.17 -27.60
N GLN A 14 -42.33 45.69 -26.47
CA GLN A 14 -42.25 46.36 -25.16
C GLN A 14 -43.59 46.70 -24.48
N ILE A 15 -43.95 46.29 -23.27
CA ILE A 15 -43.24 45.88 -22.05
C ILE A 15 -44.28 45.14 -21.20
N GLN A 16 -43.94 44.00 -20.59
CA GLN A 16 -44.39 43.72 -19.21
C GLN A 16 -43.44 42.72 -18.53
N GLU A 17 -43.11 43.07 -17.30
CA GLU A 17 -42.27 42.40 -16.31
C GLU A 17 -42.77 41.01 -15.89
N LEU A 18 -41.83 40.32 -15.21
CA LEU A 18 -42.03 39.34 -14.14
C LEU A 18 -42.40 37.89 -14.52
N VAL A 19 -41.33 37.07 -14.49
CA VAL A 19 -41.27 35.71 -13.93
C VAL A 19 -42.44 34.79 -14.24
N VAL A 20 -42.31 33.95 -15.27
CA VAL A 20 -42.72 32.53 -15.27
C VAL A 20 -41.88 31.77 -16.31
N GLU A 21 -41.07 30.84 -15.81
CA GLU A 21 -40.67 29.55 -16.39
C GLU A 21 -40.33 29.43 -17.88
N THR A 22 -39.03 29.30 -18.17
CA THR A 22 -38.60 28.16 -19.00
C THR A 22 -38.00 27.11 -18.08
N VAL A 23 -38.84 26.16 -17.69
CA VAL A 23 -38.41 24.82 -17.27
C VAL A 23 -37.67 24.20 -18.46
N GLU A 24 -36.35 24.40 -18.53
CA GLU A 24 -35.49 23.51 -19.30
C GLU A 24 -35.29 22.23 -18.49
N ALA A 25 -35.74 21.12 -19.05
CA ALA A 25 -35.72 19.80 -18.44
C ALA A 25 -34.38 19.45 -17.75
N PRO A 26 -34.35 18.79 -16.57
CA PRO A 26 -33.12 18.55 -15.81
C PRO A 26 -32.09 17.62 -16.49
N GLY A 27 -32.41 17.02 -17.64
CA GLY A 27 -31.54 16.10 -18.36
C GLY A 27 -30.52 16.74 -19.30
N ALA A 28 -30.78 17.94 -19.83
CA ALA A 28 -29.97 18.48 -20.94
C ALA A 28 -28.67 19.18 -20.50
N SER A 29 -28.64 19.79 -19.32
CA SER A 29 -27.50 20.59 -18.83
C SER A 29 -26.29 19.73 -18.40
N GLY A 30 -26.53 18.61 -17.71
CA GLY A 30 -25.46 17.72 -17.23
C GLY A 30 -24.75 16.97 -18.37
N LEU A 31 -25.53 16.39 -19.30
CA LEU A 31 -25.01 15.70 -20.48
C LEU A 31 -24.24 16.65 -21.41
N ASN A 32 -24.69 17.90 -21.56
CA ASN A 32 -23.98 18.90 -22.35
C ASN A 32 -22.64 19.31 -21.69
N ARG A 33 -22.61 19.44 -20.36
CA ARG A 33 -21.35 19.70 -19.61
C ARG A 33 -20.36 18.54 -19.69
N LEU A 34 -20.84 17.30 -19.62
CA LEU A 34 -19.99 16.12 -19.85
C LEU A 34 -19.44 16.08 -21.27
N ARG A 35 -20.28 16.41 -22.27
CA ARG A 35 -19.85 16.50 -23.66
C ARG A 35 -18.77 17.58 -23.88
N LEU A 36 -18.82 18.70 -23.15
CA LEU A 36 -17.78 19.72 -23.18
C LEU A 36 -16.46 19.22 -22.60
N LEU A 37 -16.48 18.40 -21.53
CA LEU A 37 -15.27 17.81 -20.95
C LEU A 37 -14.62 16.80 -21.89
N VAL A 38 -15.40 15.91 -22.50
CA VAL A 38 -14.90 14.93 -23.49
C VAL A 38 -14.37 15.66 -24.74
N ALA A 39 -15.04 16.73 -25.18
CA ALA A 39 -14.55 17.54 -26.29
C ALA A 39 -13.25 18.28 -25.96
N LEU A 40 -13.09 18.79 -24.73
CA LEU A 40 -11.84 19.41 -24.29
C LEU A 40 -10.69 18.40 -24.28
N ASP A 41 -10.93 17.17 -23.81
CA ASP A 41 -9.94 16.10 -23.86
C ASP A 41 -9.52 15.77 -25.30
N ALA A 42 -10.50 15.60 -26.20
CA ALA A 42 -10.24 15.34 -27.62
C ALA A 42 -9.45 16.47 -28.29
N LEU A 43 -9.75 17.74 -27.97
CA LEU A 43 -9.03 18.90 -28.48
C LEU A 43 -7.60 18.97 -27.95
N LEU A 44 -7.37 18.70 -26.66
CA LEU A 44 -6.04 18.69 -26.06
C LEU A 44 -5.18 17.55 -26.60
N MET A 45 -5.78 16.38 -26.85
CA MET A 45 -5.06 15.23 -27.38
C MET A 45 -4.65 15.42 -28.85
N GLU A 46 -5.53 15.99 -29.68
CA GLU A 46 -5.30 16.12 -31.12
C GLU A 46 -4.55 17.40 -31.52
N GLY A 47 -4.57 18.45 -30.69
CA GLY A 47 -3.98 19.75 -31.04
C GLY A 47 -4.59 20.39 -32.29
N SER A 48 -5.76 19.89 -32.74
CA SER A 48 -6.43 20.29 -33.98
C SER A 48 -7.93 20.09 -33.85
N VAL A 49 -8.70 21.10 -34.28
CA VAL A 49 -10.17 21.01 -34.32
C VAL A 49 -10.63 19.90 -35.26
N GLY A 50 -9.94 19.72 -36.39
CA GLY A 50 -10.30 18.69 -37.37
C GLY A 50 -10.01 17.28 -36.88
N GLY A 51 -8.88 17.08 -36.19
CA GLY A 51 -8.53 15.80 -35.56
C GLY A 51 -9.51 15.44 -34.45
N ALA A 52 -9.79 16.40 -33.55
CA ALA A 52 -10.73 16.22 -32.45
C ALA A 52 -12.16 15.90 -32.95
N ALA A 53 -12.62 16.59 -34.00
CA ALA A 53 -13.93 16.33 -34.60
C ALA A 53 -14.04 14.90 -35.13
N ARG A 54 -13.01 14.42 -35.84
CA ARG A 54 -12.95 13.05 -36.36
C ARG A 54 -12.96 12.02 -35.24
N ARG A 55 -12.19 12.25 -34.17
CA ARG A 55 -12.16 11.35 -33.00
C ARG A 55 -13.52 11.25 -32.33
N MET A 56 -14.25 12.37 -32.21
CA MET A 56 -15.57 12.40 -31.60
C MET A 56 -16.72 12.03 -32.55
N GLY A 57 -16.43 11.56 -33.78
CA GLY A 57 -17.45 11.19 -34.76
C GLY A 57 -18.39 12.34 -35.15
N MET A 58 -17.92 13.59 -35.07
CA MET A 58 -18.72 14.78 -35.36
C MET A 58 -18.08 15.69 -36.41
N GLY A 59 -18.85 16.60 -36.99
CA GLY A 59 -18.32 17.56 -37.97
C GLY A 59 -17.44 18.64 -37.33
N THR A 60 -16.42 19.12 -38.06
CA THR A 60 -15.54 20.23 -37.64
C THR A 60 -16.31 21.48 -37.18
N PRO A 61 -17.43 21.90 -37.82
CA PRO A 61 -18.24 23.02 -37.34
C PRO A 61 -18.91 22.78 -35.96
N ALA A 62 -19.20 21.53 -35.61
CA ALA A 62 -19.72 21.18 -34.28
C ALA A 62 -18.61 21.26 -33.23
N MET A 63 -17.41 20.76 -33.54
CA MET A 63 -16.26 20.85 -32.65
C MET A 63 -15.81 22.31 -32.41
N SER A 64 -15.83 23.16 -33.45
CA SER A 64 -15.56 24.60 -33.29
C SER A 64 -16.55 25.29 -32.35
N ARG A 65 -17.83 24.89 -32.35
CA ARG A 65 -18.84 25.42 -31.43
C ARG A 65 -18.57 24.99 -29.99
N LEU A 66 -18.18 23.74 -29.76
CA LEU A 66 -17.79 23.25 -28.43
C LEU A 66 -16.55 23.97 -27.90
N LEU A 67 -15.53 24.20 -28.75
CA LEU A 67 -14.36 25.01 -28.39
C LEU A 67 -14.74 26.46 -28.04
N ALA A 68 -15.67 27.08 -28.77
CA ALA A 68 -16.16 28.42 -28.43
C ALA A 68 -16.90 28.45 -27.08
N GLN A 69 -17.68 27.42 -26.77
CA GLN A 69 -18.33 27.29 -25.47
C GLN A 69 -17.32 27.08 -24.34
N LEU A 70 -16.29 26.26 -24.55
CA LEU A 70 -15.20 26.05 -23.60
C LEU A 70 -14.44 27.36 -23.33
N ARG A 71 -14.18 28.17 -24.36
CA ARG A 71 -13.55 29.50 -24.22
C ARG A 71 -14.38 30.45 -23.38
N SER A 72 -15.69 30.49 -23.64
CA SER A 72 -16.61 31.31 -22.86
C SER A 72 -16.69 30.85 -21.40
N PHE A 73 -16.74 29.53 -21.18
CA PHE A 73 -16.87 28.94 -19.84
C PHE A 73 -15.63 29.19 -18.96
N TYR A 74 -14.43 29.01 -19.51
CA TYR A 74 -13.18 29.17 -18.76
C TYR A 74 -12.61 30.59 -18.78
N GLY A 75 -13.12 31.46 -19.66
CA GLY A 75 -12.54 32.79 -19.88
C GLY A 75 -11.11 32.73 -20.46
N ASP A 76 -10.73 31.59 -21.04
CA ASP A 76 -9.40 31.34 -21.59
C ASP A 76 -9.51 30.94 -23.07
N PRO A 77 -8.60 31.38 -23.97
CA PRO A 77 -8.61 31.00 -25.38
C PRO A 77 -8.48 29.48 -25.63
N ILE A 78 -8.04 28.71 -24.64
CA ILE A 78 -7.70 27.29 -24.60
C ILE A 78 -6.55 26.92 -25.56
N PHE A 79 -6.57 27.43 -26.79
CA PHE A 79 -5.53 27.30 -27.79
C PHE A 79 -5.23 28.66 -28.42
N ILE A 80 -3.94 28.91 -28.66
CA ILE A 80 -3.39 30.02 -29.42
C ILE A 80 -2.85 29.52 -30.76
N ARG A 81 -2.88 30.36 -31.80
CA ARG A 81 -2.32 30.02 -33.12
C ARG A 81 -0.84 30.38 -33.17
N THR A 82 -0.03 29.44 -33.61
CA THR A 82 1.42 29.61 -33.87
C THR A 82 1.75 29.17 -35.30
N GLY A 83 2.97 29.44 -35.77
CA GLY A 83 3.45 28.97 -37.08
C GLY A 83 3.50 27.44 -37.23
N GLN A 84 3.41 26.69 -36.13
CA GLN A 84 3.37 25.22 -36.11
C GLN A 84 1.98 24.64 -35.83
N GLY A 85 0.92 25.48 -35.79
CA GLY A 85 -0.46 25.05 -35.56
C GLY A 85 -1.05 25.60 -34.26
N MET A 86 -2.12 24.96 -33.77
CA MET A 86 -2.77 25.36 -32.52
C MET A 86 -2.02 24.78 -31.33
N VAL A 87 -1.53 25.65 -30.45
CA VAL A 87 -0.83 25.27 -29.23
C VAL A 87 -1.71 25.62 -28.02
N PRO A 88 -1.87 24.72 -27.05
CA PRO A 88 -2.68 24.98 -25.85
C PRO A 88 -2.09 26.11 -25.00
N THR A 89 -2.96 26.84 -24.30
CA THR A 89 -2.56 27.85 -23.30
C THR A 89 -1.99 27.18 -22.04
N ALA A 90 -1.27 27.94 -21.21
CA ALA A 90 -0.77 27.44 -19.93
C ALA A 90 -1.90 26.92 -19.01
N PHE A 91 -3.06 27.58 -19.05
CA PHE A 91 -4.26 27.11 -18.36
C PHE A 91 -4.72 25.75 -18.90
N ALA A 92 -4.87 25.63 -20.22
CA ALA A 92 -5.31 24.40 -20.87
C ALA A 92 -4.35 23.22 -20.62
N GLU A 93 -3.05 23.49 -20.53
CA GLU A 93 -2.05 22.50 -20.11
C GLU A 93 -2.19 22.09 -18.64
N SER A 94 -2.43 23.05 -17.74
CA SER A 94 -2.56 22.76 -16.30
C SER A 94 -3.74 21.84 -15.96
N VAL A 95 -4.80 21.86 -16.78
CA VAL A 95 -6.01 21.03 -16.57
C VAL A 95 -5.98 19.70 -17.32
N ARG A 96 -5.01 19.49 -18.23
CA ARG A 96 -4.96 18.34 -19.15
C ARG A 96 -5.08 16.98 -18.44
N VAL A 97 -4.29 16.76 -17.40
CA VAL A 97 -4.28 15.47 -16.67
C VAL A 97 -5.61 15.22 -15.97
N ARG A 98 -6.20 16.26 -15.37
CA ARG A 98 -7.47 16.17 -14.65
C ARG A 98 -8.65 15.95 -15.60
N VAL A 99 -8.66 16.64 -16.74
CA VAL A 99 -9.70 16.48 -17.78
C VAL A 99 -9.63 15.09 -18.40
N ARG A 100 -8.42 14.58 -18.68
CA ARG A 100 -8.22 13.23 -19.23
C ARG A 100 -8.74 12.13 -18.30
N ALA A 101 -8.45 12.22 -17.00
CA ALA A 101 -8.92 11.25 -16.01
C ALA A 101 -10.45 11.23 -15.92
N LEU A 102 -11.09 12.41 -15.88
CA LEU A 102 -12.54 12.54 -15.81
C LEU A 102 -13.25 12.10 -17.10
N ALA A 103 -12.68 12.41 -18.26
CA ALA A 103 -13.23 11.96 -19.55
C ALA A 103 -13.16 10.44 -19.69
N ALA A 104 -12.03 9.83 -19.32
CA ALA A 104 -11.85 8.38 -19.34
C ALA A 104 -12.78 7.65 -18.36
N GLU A 105 -12.99 8.20 -17.16
CA GLU A 105 -13.93 7.65 -16.18
C GLU A 105 -15.38 7.79 -16.66
N ALA A 106 -15.75 8.93 -17.28
CA ALA A 106 -17.07 9.12 -17.87
C ALA A 106 -17.33 8.15 -19.03
N GLU A 107 -16.35 7.90 -19.91
CA GLU A 107 -16.43 6.91 -20.97
C GLU A 107 -16.58 5.49 -20.40
N ALA A 108 -15.77 5.12 -19.41
CA ALA A 108 -15.84 3.81 -18.76
C ALA A 108 -17.18 3.53 -18.08
N LEU A 109 -17.82 4.56 -17.52
CA LEU A 109 -19.16 4.46 -16.93
C LEU A 109 -20.26 4.33 -18.00
N LEU A 110 -20.07 4.93 -19.17
CA LEU A 110 -21.03 4.88 -20.29
C LEU A 110 -20.92 3.57 -21.10
N GLU A 111 -19.75 2.96 -21.16
CA GLU A 111 -19.52 1.69 -21.88
C GLU A 111 -20.01 0.45 -21.10
N GLY A 112 -20.30 0.58 -19.80
CA GLY A 112 -20.75 -0.51 -18.94
C GLY A 112 -19.63 -1.52 -18.62
N VAL A 113 -19.63 -2.07 -17.41
CA VAL A 113 -18.59 -3.01 -16.96
C VAL A 113 -18.68 -4.31 -17.77
N PRO A 114 -17.65 -4.71 -18.55
CA PRO A 114 -17.65 -6.01 -19.19
C PRO A 114 -17.50 -7.09 -18.11
N GLN A 115 -18.38 -8.11 -18.12
CA GLN A 115 -18.10 -9.36 -17.43
C GLN A 115 -16.88 -10.00 -18.10
N VAL A 116 -15.73 -9.98 -17.42
CA VAL A 116 -14.51 -10.57 -17.94
C VAL A 116 -14.52 -12.07 -17.65
N ASP A 117 -14.74 -12.86 -18.69
CA ASP A 117 -14.42 -14.28 -18.72
C ASP A 117 -12.91 -14.48 -18.61
N MET A 118 -12.49 -15.14 -17.52
CA MET A 118 -11.10 -15.43 -17.17
C MET A 118 -10.56 -16.64 -17.95
N ALA A 119 -10.60 -16.61 -19.28
CA ALA A 119 -10.03 -17.69 -20.11
C ALA A 119 -9.73 -17.26 -21.55
N ALA A 120 -8.76 -16.38 -21.78
CA ALA A 120 -7.95 -16.37 -23.01
C ALA A 120 -6.88 -15.26 -22.92
N GLY A 121 -5.60 -15.64 -23.08
CA GLY A 121 -4.53 -14.68 -23.30
C GLY A 121 -4.69 -14.00 -24.66
N ALA A 122 -5.02 -12.71 -24.67
CA ALA A 122 -4.98 -11.88 -25.86
C ALA A 122 -3.90 -10.80 -25.70
N ARG A 123 -2.95 -10.78 -26.64
CA ARG A 123 -1.89 -9.77 -26.80
C ARG A 123 -2.49 -8.37 -26.89
N ARG A 124 -2.03 -7.45 -26.06
CA ARG A 124 -2.29 -6.01 -26.19
C ARG A 124 -1.39 -5.40 -27.27
N PRO A 125 -1.89 -4.49 -28.13
CA PRO A 125 -1.04 -3.72 -29.04
C PRO A 125 -0.17 -2.71 -28.25
N PRO A 126 0.96 -2.25 -28.82
CA PRO A 126 1.90 -1.41 -28.09
C PRO A 126 1.30 -0.03 -27.83
N VAL A 127 1.42 0.45 -26.59
CA VAL A 127 1.08 1.83 -26.22
C VAL A 127 2.18 2.75 -26.75
N GLU A 128 1.80 3.72 -27.59
CA GLU A 128 2.69 4.80 -28.02
C GLU A 128 3.12 5.65 -26.81
N ARG A 129 4.44 5.78 -26.65
CA ARG A 129 5.08 6.52 -25.56
C ARG A 129 4.91 8.02 -25.76
N SER A 130 4.34 8.71 -24.77
CA SER A 130 4.37 10.18 -24.70
C SER A 130 5.83 10.67 -24.67
N GLN A 131 6.15 11.60 -25.57
CA GLN A 131 7.50 12.16 -25.71
C GLN A 131 7.88 13.02 -24.50
N ALA A 132 9.11 12.87 -24.03
CA ALA A 132 9.68 13.66 -22.94
C ALA A 132 9.92 15.12 -23.37
N ILE A 133 9.60 16.05 -22.46
CA ILE A 133 9.65 17.52 -22.65
C ILE A 133 11.09 18.06 -22.76
N LEU A 134 12.10 17.24 -22.50
CA LEU A 134 13.51 17.51 -22.78
C LEU A 134 14.12 16.29 -23.48
N PRO A 135 14.92 16.47 -24.55
CA PRO A 135 15.62 15.35 -25.16
C PRO A 135 16.63 14.80 -24.15
N ALA A 136 16.44 13.56 -23.71
CA ALA A 136 17.49 12.84 -23.01
C ALA A 136 18.74 12.82 -23.92
N PRO A 137 19.94 13.11 -23.41
CA PRO A 137 21.17 12.95 -24.18
C PRO A 137 21.21 11.51 -24.73
N PRO A 138 21.72 11.28 -25.96
CA PRO A 138 21.60 9.99 -26.61
C PRO A 138 22.39 8.93 -25.84
N LEU A 139 21.70 8.20 -24.95
CA LEU A 139 22.12 6.86 -24.58
C LEU A 139 21.77 5.98 -25.78
N ALA A 140 22.75 5.80 -26.67
CA ALA A 140 22.65 4.81 -27.72
C ALA A 140 22.48 3.42 -27.08
N SER A 141 21.24 2.95 -26.95
CA SER A 141 20.97 1.53 -26.75
C SER A 141 21.27 0.84 -28.07
N ARG A 142 22.49 0.30 -28.20
CA ARG A 142 22.80 -0.65 -29.27
C ARG A 142 21.84 -1.85 -29.15
N PRO A 143 21.36 -2.42 -30.28
CA PRO A 143 20.78 -3.75 -30.24
C PRO A 143 21.78 -4.71 -29.59
N VAL A 144 21.30 -5.61 -28.72
CA VAL A 144 22.13 -6.68 -28.13
C VAL A 144 22.48 -7.66 -29.26
N LEU A 145 23.54 -7.34 -29.99
CA LEU A 145 24.36 -8.30 -30.70
C LEU A 145 25.34 -8.86 -29.67
N LYS A 146 25.42 -10.18 -29.52
CA LYS A 146 26.52 -10.80 -28.78
C LYS A 146 27.81 -10.43 -29.51
N LEU A 147 28.59 -9.51 -28.94
CA LEU A 147 29.90 -9.06 -29.45
C LEU A 147 31.02 -9.86 -28.75
N GLU A 148 32.10 -10.09 -29.48
CA GLU A 148 33.27 -10.88 -29.08
C GLU A 148 34.05 -10.30 -27.88
N ASP A 149 33.82 -9.03 -27.52
CA ASP A 149 34.55 -8.27 -26.48
C ASP A 149 33.68 -7.86 -25.27
N GLN A 150 32.67 -8.64 -24.87
CA GLN A 150 32.07 -8.42 -23.55
C GLN A 150 33.13 -8.66 -22.47
N PRO A 151 33.23 -7.81 -21.41
CA PRO A 151 34.08 -8.12 -20.27
C PRO A 151 33.69 -9.50 -19.78
N MET A 152 34.68 -10.39 -19.75
CA MET A 152 34.44 -11.76 -19.34
C MET A 152 33.92 -11.75 -17.89
N PRO A 153 33.23 -12.81 -17.44
CA PRO A 153 32.87 -12.93 -16.03
C PRO A 153 34.04 -12.64 -15.08
N GLU A 154 35.27 -12.95 -15.52
CA GLU A 154 36.53 -12.63 -14.84
C GLU A 154 36.84 -11.12 -14.74
N ASP A 155 36.54 -10.33 -15.75
CA ASP A 155 36.75 -8.87 -15.74
C ASP A 155 35.72 -8.17 -14.83
N ILE A 156 34.47 -8.66 -14.86
CA ILE A 156 33.41 -8.21 -13.94
C ILE A 156 33.79 -8.60 -12.52
N ALA A 157 34.27 -9.83 -12.29
CA ALA A 157 34.74 -10.29 -11.00
C ALA A 157 35.93 -9.46 -10.51
N ARG A 158 36.91 -9.15 -11.36
CA ARG A 158 38.08 -8.30 -11.02
C ARG A 158 37.66 -6.88 -10.66
N LYS A 159 36.72 -6.28 -11.41
CA LYS A 159 36.15 -4.97 -11.07
C LYS A 159 35.42 -4.98 -9.73
N LEU A 160 34.62 -6.01 -9.46
CA LEU A 160 33.90 -6.16 -8.18
C LEU A 160 34.87 -6.40 -7.01
N ALA A 161 35.97 -7.13 -7.24
CA ALA A 161 37.03 -7.33 -6.26
C ALA A 161 37.74 -6.01 -5.90
N LEU A 162 38.09 -5.18 -6.89
CA LEU A 162 38.66 -3.85 -6.63
C LEU A 162 37.71 -2.94 -5.83
N ILE A 163 36.39 -3.06 -6.05
CA ILE A 163 35.40 -2.32 -5.24
C ILE A 163 35.30 -2.91 -3.83
N SER A 164 35.57 -4.20 -3.63
CA SER A 164 35.53 -4.83 -2.31
C SER A 164 36.60 -4.29 -1.34
N GLU A 165 37.72 -3.81 -1.87
CA GLU A 165 38.81 -3.18 -1.11
C GLU A 165 38.57 -1.69 -0.84
N SER A 166 37.53 -1.08 -1.44
CA SER A 166 37.20 0.34 -1.30
C SER A 166 36.54 0.63 0.04
N THR A 167 36.99 1.66 0.75
CA THR A 167 36.35 2.15 1.98
C THR A 167 35.18 3.11 1.72
N ASP A 168 35.02 3.61 0.48
CA ASP A 168 33.92 4.52 0.10
C ASP A 168 32.54 3.82 0.14
N PRO A 169 31.61 4.26 1.00
CA PRO A 169 30.26 3.71 1.11
C PRO A 169 29.48 3.70 -0.21
N ARG A 170 29.63 4.74 -1.04
CA ARG A 170 28.89 4.83 -2.31
C ARG A 170 29.38 3.79 -3.30
N ARG A 171 30.68 3.51 -3.32
CA ARG A 171 31.26 2.45 -4.17
C ARG A 171 30.82 1.06 -3.69
N LYS A 172 30.82 0.82 -2.38
CA LYS A 172 30.32 -0.44 -1.79
C LYS A 172 28.86 -0.71 -2.16
N LEU A 173 27.99 0.29 -2.02
CA LEU A 173 26.59 0.18 -2.43
C LEU A 173 26.45 0.00 -3.96
N ALA A 174 27.26 0.68 -4.76
CA ALA A 174 27.28 0.48 -6.21
C ALA A 174 27.65 -0.97 -6.60
N ARG A 175 28.59 -1.61 -5.87
CA ARG A 175 28.88 -3.04 -6.03
C ARG A 175 27.66 -3.90 -5.70
N ALA A 176 26.98 -3.64 -4.58
CA ALA A 176 25.78 -4.39 -4.21
C ALA A 176 24.69 -4.28 -5.30
N ILE A 177 24.47 -3.07 -5.84
CA ILE A 177 23.56 -2.82 -6.97
C ILE A 177 24.00 -3.59 -8.23
N ALA A 178 25.29 -3.58 -8.54
CA ALA A 178 25.82 -4.31 -9.70
C ALA A 178 25.65 -5.83 -9.57
N LEU A 179 25.86 -6.38 -8.37
CA LEU A 179 25.68 -7.80 -8.07
C LEU A 179 24.23 -8.24 -8.29
N ILE A 180 23.25 -7.47 -7.82
CA ILE A 180 21.83 -7.82 -7.99
C ILE A 180 21.28 -7.45 -9.38
N GLY A 181 21.89 -6.48 -10.06
CA GLY A 181 21.39 -5.90 -11.32
C GLY A 181 22.12 -6.33 -12.61
N GLY A 182 23.12 -7.21 -12.52
CA GLY A 182 24.03 -7.58 -13.64
C GLY A 182 23.42 -8.32 -14.85
N GLY A 183 22.09 -8.33 -15.02
CA GLY A 183 21.42 -8.97 -16.15
C GLY A 183 21.39 -10.52 -16.11
N ALA A 184 20.97 -11.13 -17.22
CA ALA A 184 20.64 -12.56 -17.30
C ALA A 184 21.83 -13.53 -17.08
N ALA A 185 23.07 -13.05 -17.23
CA ALA A 185 24.27 -13.88 -17.09
C ALA A 185 25.19 -13.49 -15.92
N GLY A 186 24.87 -12.42 -15.17
CA GLY A 186 25.77 -11.87 -14.15
C GLY A 186 25.11 -11.38 -12.86
N SER A 187 23.78 -11.49 -12.73
CA SER A 187 23.10 -11.15 -11.47
C SER A 187 23.13 -12.32 -10.49
N ARG A 188 23.39 -12.03 -9.21
CA ARG A 188 23.24 -12.97 -8.10
C ARG A 188 22.62 -12.30 -6.86
N PRO A 189 21.96 -13.06 -5.97
CA PRO A 189 21.59 -12.56 -4.64
C PRO A 189 22.82 -12.15 -3.83
N LEU A 190 22.63 -11.21 -2.90
CA LEU A 190 23.65 -10.83 -1.94
C LEU A 190 23.78 -11.89 -0.83
N GLY A 191 24.99 -12.07 -0.31
CA GLY A 191 25.18 -12.75 0.97
C GLY A 191 24.59 -11.95 2.14
N GLN A 192 24.46 -12.56 3.31
CA GLN A 192 23.88 -11.90 4.48
C GLN A 192 24.69 -10.66 4.89
N GLU A 193 26.02 -10.80 4.98
CA GLU A 193 26.93 -9.71 5.31
C GLU A 193 26.93 -8.61 4.24
N GLU A 194 26.86 -8.98 2.94
CA GLU A 194 26.79 -8.02 1.84
C GLU A 194 25.48 -7.22 1.88
N ALA A 195 24.35 -7.88 2.15
CA ALA A 195 23.05 -7.22 2.29
C ALA A 195 23.01 -6.30 3.52
N GLU A 196 23.61 -6.75 4.62
CA GLU A 196 23.73 -5.97 5.85
C GLU A 196 24.60 -4.72 5.67
N GLU A 197 25.77 -4.85 5.05
CA GLU A 197 26.65 -3.71 4.77
C GLU A 197 25.96 -2.72 3.82
N ALA A 198 25.40 -3.21 2.71
CA ALA A 198 24.72 -2.37 1.73
C ALA A 198 23.56 -1.58 2.37
N PHE A 199 22.78 -2.21 3.24
CA PHE A 199 21.65 -1.55 3.89
C PHE A 199 22.07 -0.65 5.05
N SER A 200 23.16 -0.96 5.76
CA SER A 200 23.73 -0.06 6.77
C SER A 200 24.13 1.27 6.14
N ILE A 201 24.76 1.27 4.96
CA ILE A 201 25.10 2.48 4.19
C ILE A 201 23.85 3.33 3.88
N VAL A 202 22.75 2.68 3.51
CA VAL A 202 21.46 3.37 3.24
C VAL A 202 20.88 3.96 4.54
N LEU A 203 20.93 3.21 5.63
CA LEU A 203 20.38 3.65 6.92
C LEU A 203 21.22 4.77 7.57
N GLU A 204 22.53 4.76 7.37
CA GLU A 204 23.44 5.80 7.86
C GLU A 204 23.39 7.09 7.03
N GLY A 205 22.61 7.13 5.95
CA GLY A 205 22.47 8.31 5.08
C GLY A 205 23.69 8.58 4.19
N GLN A 206 24.54 7.58 3.97
CA GLN A 206 25.77 7.70 3.17
C GLN A 206 25.53 7.39 1.67
N ALA A 207 24.37 6.83 1.34
CA ALA A 207 23.96 6.49 -0.01
C ALA A 207 23.44 7.70 -0.80
N ASP A 208 23.71 7.73 -2.11
CA ASP A 208 23.02 8.66 -3.03
C ASP A 208 21.54 8.25 -3.20
N PRO A 209 20.58 9.19 -3.26
CA PRO A 209 19.16 8.87 -3.47
C PRO A 209 18.87 7.99 -4.69
N ILE A 210 19.65 8.16 -5.78
CA ILE A 210 19.54 7.32 -6.98
C ILE A 210 19.96 5.88 -6.68
N GLN A 211 21.02 5.70 -5.87
CA GLN A 211 21.46 4.38 -5.43
C GLN A 211 20.43 3.70 -4.53
N ILE A 212 19.79 4.45 -3.62
CA ILE A 212 18.73 3.94 -2.75
C ILE A 212 17.56 3.42 -3.61
N GLY A 213 17.10 4.23 -4.57
CA GLY A 213 16.04 3.84 -5.49
C GLY A 213 16.40 2.60 -6.31
N ALA A 214 17.59 2.56 -6.91
CA ALA A 214 18.07 1.41 -7.68
C ALA A 214 18.15 0.14 -6.83
N PHE A 215 18.73 0.23 -5.64
CA PHE A 215 18.89 -0.90 -4.73
C PHE A 215 17.53 -1.49 -4.31
N LEU A 216 16.60 -0.65 -3.83
CA LEU A 216 15.29 -1.11 -3.36
C LEU A 216 14.44 -1.69 -4.50
N THR A 217 14.44 -1.04 -5.66
CA THR A 217 13.64 -1.48 -6.82
C THR A 217 14.16 -2.78 -7.43
N LEU A 218 15.49 -2.97 -7.53
CA LEU A 218 16.08 -4.21 -8.01
C LEU A 218 15.78 -5.39 -7.07
N LEU A 219 15.93 -5.18 -5.75
CA LEU A 219 15.56 -6.20 -4.76
C LEU A 219 14.07 -6.54 -4.83
N GLN A 220 13.20 -5.53 -4.97
CA GLN A 220 11.76 -5.75 -5.09
C GLN A 220 11.40 -6.50 -6.37
N HIS A 221 12.01 -6.13 -7.50
CA HIS A 221 11.73 -6.72 -8.80
C HIS A 221 12.20 -8.18 -8.89
N ARG A 222 13.42 -8.46 -8.41
CA ARG A 222 13.97 -9.82 -8.38
C ARG A 222 13.30 -10.70 -7.32
N GLY A 223 12.89 -10.10 -6.21
CA GLY A 223 12.40 -10.79 -5.02
C GLY A 223 13.53 -11.14 -4.05
N LEU A 224 13.31 -10.83 -2.77
CA LEU A 224 14.29 -11.09 -1.71
C LEU A 224 14.41 -12.58 -1.41
N THR A 225 15.64 -13.01 -1.19
CA THR A 225 15.97 -14.29 -0.53
C THR A 225 15.90 -14.14 1.00
N ALA A 226 15.82 -15.27 1.71
CA ALA A 226 15.84 -15.27 3.18
C ALA A 226 17.16 -14.72 3.76
N VAL A 227 18.29 -15.02 3.09
CA VAL A 227 19.64 -14.55 3.45
C VAL A 227 19.74 -13.04 3.35
N GLU A 228 19.25 -12.46 2.25
CA GLU A 228 19.21 -11.00 2.09
C GLU A 228 18.28 -10.37 3.11
N LEU A 229 17.09 -10.95 3.33
CA LEU A 229 16.15 -10.44 4.34
C LEU A 229 16.79 -10.43 5.73
N ALA A 230 17.50 -11.49 6.12
CA ALA A 230 18.24 -11.53 7.38
C ALA A 230 19.29 -10.41 7.46
N GLY A 231 20.08 -10.20 6.41
CA GLY A 231 21.08 -9.11 6.36
C GLY A 231 20.46 -7.72 6.48
N LEU A 232 19.39 -7.45 5.74
CA LEU A 232 18.65 -6.18 5.83
C LEU A 232 18.07 -5.97 7.24
N VAL A 233 17.53 -7.02 7.86
CA VAL A 233 16.98 -6.96 9.22
C VAL A 233 18.08 -6.73 10.26
N SER A 234 19.22 -7.41 10.15
CA SER A 234 20.38 -7.18 11.03
C SER A 234 20.84 -5.73 11.01
N ALA A 235 20.97 -5.14 9.82
CA ALA A 235 21.31 -3.74 9.66
C ALA A 235 20.24 -2.82 10.27
N ALA A 236 18.96 -3.09 10.02
CA ALA A 236 17.85 -2.31 10.58
C ALA A 236 17.81 -2.36 12.12
N ARG A 237 17.95 -3.56 12.70
CA ARG A 237 17.97 -3.79 14.16
C ARG A 237 19.13 -3.07 14.83
N ARG A 238 20.32 -3.16 14.24
CA ARG A 238 21.51 -2.44 14.73
C ARG A 238 21.29 -0.93 14.72
N HIS A 239 20.82 -0.41 13.59
CA HIS A 239 20.63 1.03 13.40
C HIS A 239 19.56 1.60 14.35
N CYS A 240 18.48 0.86 14.63
CA CYS A 240 17.44 1.30 15.55
C CYS A 240 17.73 1.00 17.03
N GLY A 241 18.87 0.38 17.34
CA GLY A 241 19.23 0.00 18.72
C GLY A 241 18.32 -1.08 19.31
N ALA A 242 17.77 -1.97 18.47
CA ALA A 242 16.97 -3.08 18.95
C ALA A 242 17.79 -4.01 19.85
N LEU A 243 17.15 -4.48 20.92
CA LEU A 243 17.79 -5.44 21.84
C LEU A 243 18.03 -6.79 21.15
N PRO A 244 19.04 -7.58 21.57
CA PRO A 244 19.23 -8.95 21.10
C PRO A 244 17.95 -9.80 21.22
N VAL A 245 17.66 -10.60 20.20
CA VAL A 245 16.49 -11.48 20.18
C VAL A 245 16.58 -12.48 21.33
N GLY A 246 15.47 -12.71 22.03
CA GLY A 246 15.43 -13.61 23.18
C GLY A 246 15.85 -12.97 24.50
N MET A 247 16.21 -11.68 24.53
CA MET A 247 16.52 -10.98 25.78
C MET A 247 15.30 -10.86 26.71
N ARG A 248 14.09 -10.71 26.14
CA ARG A 248 12.83 -10.55 26.89
C ARG A 248 11.95 -11.79 26.73
N HIS A 249 11.93 -12.68 27.73
CA HIS A 249 11.14 -13.93 27.68
C HIS A 249 9.66 -13.78 28.06
N ASP A 250 9.31 -12.70 28.76
CA ASP A 250 7.98 -12.40 29.27
C ASP A 250 7.14 -11.53 28.31
N THR A 251 7.75 -11.09 27.21
CA THR A 251 7.18 -10.15 26.25
C THR A 251 6.84 -10.85 24.95
N LEU A 252 5.65 -10.55 24.41
CA LEU A 252 5.20 -10.89 23.08
C LEU A 252 5.41 -9.69 22.15
N ASP A 253 6.19 -9.90 21.09
CA ASP A 253 6.33 -8.95 19.99
C ASP A 253 5.20 -9.13 18.97
N TRP A 254 4.56 -8.03 18.57
CA TRP A 254 3.41 -8.06 17.66
C TRP A 254 3.50 -6.93 16.62
N PRO A 255 4.11 -7.19 15.46
CA PRO A 255 4.21 -6.22 14.37
C PRO A 255 2.84 -5.91 13.74
N ALA A 256 2.53 -4.62 13.56
CA ALA A 256 1.27 -4.09 13.04
C ALA A 256 1.50 -3.04 11.94
N TYR A 257 2.03 -3.45 10.80
CA TYR A 257 2.37 -2.58 9.65
C TYR A 257 1.23 -2.51 8.63
N LEU A 258 0.05 -2.10 9.09
CA LEU A 258 -1.12 -1.92 8.24
C LEU A 258 -0.96 -0.73 7.28
N SER A 259 -1.52 -0.89 6.07
CA SER A 259 -1.61 0.24 5.12
C SER A 259 -2.48 1.36 5.73
N PRO A 260 -2.02 2.62 5.69
CA PRO A 260 -2.83 3.76 6.12
C PRO A 260 -4.14 3.93 5.35
N LYS A 261 -4.20 3.42 4.11
CA LYS A 261 -5.42 3.41 3.26
C LYS A 261 -6.44 2.35 3.70
N LEU A 262 -6.07 1.45 4.61
CA LEU A 262 -6.95 0.37 5.04
C LEU A 262 -7.99 0.87 6.04
N CYS A 263 -9.23 1.00 5.58
CA CYS A 263 -10.37 1.30 6.41
C CYS A 263 -11.05 0.01 6.91
N LEU A 264 -10.31 -0.89 7.58
CA LEU A 264 -10.90 -2.06 8.25
C LEU A 264 -10.63 -2.03 9.76
N ALA A 265 -11.55 -2.63 10.51
CA ALA A 265 -11.51 -2.63 11.96
C ALA A 265 -10.31 -3.44 12.49
N PRO A 266 -9.42 -2.84 13.30
CA PRO A 266 -8.23 -3.50 13.83
C PRO A 266 -8.61 -4.39 15.02
N TRP A 267 -9.29 -5.50 14.76
CA TRP A 267 -9.77 -6.43 15.81
C TRP A 267 -8.63 -7.02 16.64
N PHE A 268 -7.44 -7.19 16.05
CA PHE A 268 -6.25 -7.66 16.76
C PHE A 268 -5.86 -6.80 17.97
N LEU A 269 -6.23 -5.50 18.01
CA LEU A 269 -5.98 -4.65 19.19
C LEU A 269 -6.80 -5.10 20.39
N HIS A 270 -8.05 -5.53 20.18
CA HIS A 270 -8.86 -6.12 21.25
C HIS A 270 -8.25 -7.44 21.73
N SER A 271 -7.72 -8.25 20.80
CA SER A 271 -6.99 -9.47 21.15
C SER A 271 -5.74 -9.18 21.98
N ALA A 272 -4.94 -8.16 21.60
CA ALA A 272 -3.76 -7.75 22.36
C ALA A 272 -4.12 -7.32 23.80
N ARG A 273 -5.26 -6.62 24.00
CA ARG A 273 -5.77 -6.27 25.33
C ARG A 273 -6.14 -7.51 26.16
N LEU A 274 -6.76 -8.52 25.55
CA LEU A 274 -7.07 -9.78 26.25
C LEU A 274 -5.79 -10.54 26.65
N VAL A 275 -4.78 -10.57 25.77
CA VAL A 275 -3.48 -11.21 26.07
C VAL A 275 -2.78 -10.48 27.23
N ALA A 276 -2.83 -9.14 27.26
CA ALA A 276 -2.32 -8.36 28.38
C ALA A 276 -3.11 -8.61 29.68
N GLN A 277 -4.44 -8.75 29.60
CA GLN A 277 -5.29 -9.13 30.74
C GLN A 277 -4.96 -10.54 31.27
N ALA A 278 -4.44 -11.43 30.43
CA ALA A 278 -3.97 -12.75 30.85
C ALA A 278 -2.61 -12.72 31.58
N GLY A 279 -1.97 -11.55 31.71
CA GLY A 279 -0.70 -11.35 32.41
C GLY A 279 0.55 -11.40 31.52
N HIS A 280 0.40 -11.52 30.19
CA HIS A 280 1.54 -11.48 29.27
C HIS A 280 1.84 -10.05 28.84
N LYS A 281 3.12 -9.67 28.77
CA LYS A 281 3.49 -8.33 28.27
C LYS A 281 3.38 -8.31 26.75
N VAL A 282 2.69 -7.32 26.18
CA VAL A 282 2.47 -7.22 24.72
C VAL A 282 3.04 -5.92 24.18
N LEU A 283 4.06 -6.03 23.33
CA LEU A 283 4.57 -4.91 22.56
C LEU A 283 3.99 -4.94 21.14
N LEU A 284 3.13 -3.97 20.84
CA LEU A 284 2.72 -3.68 19.47
C LEU A 284 3.70 -2.69 18.86
N HIS A 285 4.15 -2.90 17.63
CA HIS A 285 4.93 -1.89 16.91
C HIS A 285 4.53 -1.81 15.44
N GLY A 286 4.51 -0.60 14.87
CA GLY A 286 3.94 -0.42 13.54
C GLY A 286 3.88 1.02 13.09
N HIS A 287 3.10 1.27 12.03
CA HIS A 287 2.90 2.62 11.54
C HIS A 287 1.96 3.39 12.49
N HIS A 288 2.36 4.59 12.89
CA HIS A 288 1.57 5.49 13.72
C HIS A 288 1.72 6.90 13.17
N GLY A 289 0.89 7.23 12.19
CA GLY A 289 0.80 8.57 11.61
C GLY A 289 -0.29 9.40 12.29
N SER A 290 -0.30 10.71 12.04
CA SER A 290 -1.32 11.65 12.54
C SER A 290 -2.74 11.37 12.00
N ILE A 291 -2.84 10.60 10.91
CA ILE A 291 -4.09 10.27 10.23
C ILE A 291 -4.15 8.75 10.07
N GLY A 292 -5.28 8.14 10.38
CA GLY A 292 -5.54 6.72 10.13
C GLY A 292 -6.28 6.02 11.27
N TRP A 293 -7.11 5.04 10.91
CA TRP A 293 -7.95 4.31 11.86
C TRP A 293 -7.13 3.62 12.97
N LEU A 294 -5.97 3.05 12.66
CA LEU A 294 -5.15 2.36 13.66
C LEU A 294 -4.77 3.28 14.84
N ASN A 295 -4.39 4.53 14.57
CA ASN A 295 -4.02 5.48 15.63
C ASN A 295 -5.22 5.79 16.54
N GLN A 296 -6.38 6.08 15.95
CA GLN A 296 -7.59 6.33 16.71
C GLN A 296 -7.99 5.12 17.56
N ALA A 297 -7.87 3.91 17.00
CA ALA A 297 -8.20 2.68 17.71
C ALA A 297 -7.23 2.38 18.88
N VAL A 298 -5.93 2.64 18.71
CA VAL A 298 -4.92 2.52 19.79
C VAL A 298 -5.24 3.48 20.93
N THR A 299 -5.54 4.74 20.61
CA THR A 299 -5.91 5.77 21.58
C THR A 299 -7.19 5.39 22.32
N VAL A 300 -8.25 5.00 21.59
CA VAL A 300 -9.54 4.61 22.16
C VAL A 300 -9.46 3.31 22.97
N ALA A 301 -8.56 2.39 22.62
CA ALA A 301 -8.27 1.20 23.42
C ALA A 301 -7.60 1.51 24.78
N GLY A 302 -7.06 2.72 24.95
CA GLY A 302 -6.24 3.09 26.10
C GLY A 302 -4.87 2.41 26.10
N ILE A 303 -4.35 2.03 24.93
CA ILE A 303 -2.99 1.47 24.81
C ILE A 303 -2.00 2.64 24.78
N PRO A 304 -1.03 2.71 25.72
CA PRO A 304 -0.07 3.81 25.74
C PRO A 304 0.83 3.81 24.50
N VAL A 305 0.98 4.98 23.86
CA VAL A 305 1.88 5.18 22.73
C VAL A 305 3.22 5.70 23.24
N CYS A 306 4.29 4.96 22.95
CA CYS A 306 5.64 5.24 23.45
C CYS A 306 6.47 5.97 22.40
N ALA A 307 7.36 6.87 22.83
CA ALA A 307 8.25 7.66 21.97
C ALA A 307 9.67 7.08 21.87
N SER A 308 9.97 5.98 22.55
CA SER A 308 11.27 5.30 22.46
C SER A 308 11.19 3.85 22.94
N ILE A 309 12.21 3.05 22.60
CA ILE A 309 12.37 1.67 23.10
C ILE A 309 12.41 1.65 24.64
N ARG A 310 13.15 2.57 25.26
CA ARG A 310 13.26 2.71 26.72
C ARG A 310 11.92 2.98 27.39
N GLN A 311 11.13 3.90 26.82
CA GLN A 311 9.80 4.21 27.35
C GLN A 311 8.84 3.03 27.17
N ALA A 312 8.91 2.34 26.04
CA ALA A 312 8.11 1.13 25.81
C ALA A 312 8.41 0.06 26.86
N ASP A 313 9.70 -0.15 27.15
CA ASP A 313 10.15 -1.10 28.17
C ASP A 313 9.56 -0.78 29.56
N ALA A 314 9.70 0.47 30.03
CA ALA A 314 9.14 0.89 31.31
C ALA A 314 7.60 0.80 31.36
N THR A 315 6.95 1.14 30.26
CA THR A 315 5.48 1.09 30.15
C THR A 315 4.96 -0.34 30.19
N LEU A 316 5.68 -1.30 29.62
CA LEU A 316 5.31 -2.72 29.69
C LEU A 316 5.37 -3.26 31.11
N GLU A 317 6.32 -2.79 31.94
CA GLU A 317 6.38 -3.16 33.36
C GLU A 317 5.16 -2.64 34.14
N GLU A 318 4.70 -1.42 33.85
CA GLU A 318 3.57 -0.80 34.57
C GLU A 318 2.20 -1.26 34.05
N ARG A 319 2.04 -1.38 32.74
CA ARG A 319 0.72 -1.53 32.08
C ARG A 319 0.51 -2.89 31.42
N GLY A 320 1.57 -3.69 31.21
CA GLY A 320 1.51 -4.95 30.49
C GLY A 320 1.28 -4.85 28.98
N ILE A 321 1.02 -3.65 28.45
CA ILE A 321 0.82 -3.42 27.02
C ILE A 321 1.32 -2.04 26.60
N ALA A 322 1.97 -1.97 25.45
CA ALA A 322 2.47 -0.73 24.87
C ALA A 322 2.39 -0.76 23.34
N PHE A 323 2.24 0.42 22.73
CA PHE A 323 2.36 0.61 21.29
C PHE A 323 3.60 1.48 20.99
N LEU A 324 4.50 0.99 20.14
CA LEU A 324 5.73 1.67 19.73
C LEU A 324 5.71 2.00 18.22
N PRO A 325 5.49 3.27 17.84
CA PRO A 325 5.60 3.74 16.46
C PRO A 325 6.95 3.46 15.82
N VAL A 326 6.96 3.00 14.57
CA VAL A 326 8.21 2.85 13.80
C VAL A 326 8.99 4.15 13.64
N THR A 327 8.29 5.29 13.57
CA THR A 327 8.89 6.62 13.56
C THR A 327 9.67 6.94 14.84
N ALA A 328 9.29 6.33 15.97
CA ALA A 328 9.88 6.59 17.28
C ALA A 328 11.19 5.82 17.51
N PHE A 329 11.33 4.60 16.98
CA PHE A 329 12.54 3.79 17.17
C PHE A 329 13.38 3.58 15.91
N ALA A 330 12.77 3.59 14.72
CA ALA A 330 13.45 3.38 13.44
C ALA A 330 13.05 4.47 12.42
N PRO A 331 13.37 5.77 12.69
CA PRO A 331 12.95 6.89 11.87
C PRO A 331 13.42 6.78 10.42
N GLN A 332 14.63 6.27 10.18
CA GLN A 332 15.17 6.08 8.84
C GLN A 332 14.42 4.99 8.05
N VAL A 333 14.08 3.88 8.70
CA VAL A 333 13.21 2.83 8.11
C VAL A 333 11.85 3.43 7.77
N SER A 334 11.29 4.27 8.66
CA SER A 334 10.05 4.99 8.38
C SER A 334 10.15 5.91 7.17
N ALA A 335 11.25 6.66 7.03
CA ALA A 335 11.47 7.54 5.88
C ALA A 335 11.51 6.77 4.55
N LEU A 336 12.18 5.61 4.55
CA LEU A 336 12.24 4.72 3.38
C LEU A 336 10.87 4.11 3.03
N LEU A 337 10.05 3.76 4.02
CA LEU A 337 8.66 3.32 3.78
C LEU A 337 7.80 4.43 3.18
N SER A 338 8.04 5.68 3.57
CA SER A 338 7.35 6.86 3.05
C SER A 338 7.71 7.20 1.59
N LEU A 339 8.66 6.48 0.96
CA LEU A 339 8.93 6.59 -0.48
C LEU A 339 7.88 5.91 -1.35
N TYR A 340 6.90 5.22 -0.75
CA TYR A 340 5.83 4.55 -1.51
C TYR A 340 5.14 5.45 -2.55
N PRO A 341 4.70 6.70 -2.26
CA PRO A 341 4.05 7.55 -3.27
C PRO A 341 4.96 7.97 -4.42
N LEU A 342 6.29 7.90 -4.24
CA LEU A 342 7.25 8.22 -5.30
C LEU A 342 7.40 7.07 -6.29
N PHE A 343 7.40 5.83 -5.78
CA PHE A 343 7.58 4.64 -6.62
C PHE A 343 6.24 4.00 -7.04
N GLU A 344 5.16 4.25 -6.31
CA GLU A 344 3.87 3.55 -6.38
C GLU A 344 4.02 2.01 -6.34
N LEU A 345 5.09 1.54 -5.68
CA LEU A 345 5.50 0.14 -5.59
C LEU A 345 5.83 -0.20 -4.13
N ARG A 346 5.49 -1.43 -3.72
CA ARG A 346 5.86 -1.94 -2.39
C ARG A 346 7.37 -2.07 -2.30
N SER A 347 7.98 -1.52 -1.26
CA SER A 347 9.42 -1.66 -0.98
C SER A 347 9.73 -2.97 -0.25
N PRO A 348 10.95 -3.54 -0.39
CA PRO A 348 11.46 -4.65 0.42
C PRO A 348 11.28 -4.46 1.92
N LEU A 349 11.22 -3.21 2.38
CA LEU A 349 11.10 -2.88 3.80
C LEU A 349 9.82 -3.40 4.42
N HIS A 350 8.76 -3.62 3.63
CA HIS A 350 7.54 -4.23 4.12
C HIS A 350 7.69 -5.71 4.52
N LYS A 351 8.85 -6.34 4.25
CA LYS A 351 9.24 -7.63 4.84
C LYS A 351 10.11 -7.42 6.08
N VAL A 352 11.06 -6.49 6.00
CA VAL A 352 12.01 -6.16 7.07
C VAL A 352 11.30 -5.76 8.36
N VAL A 353 10.27 -4.91 8.25
CA VAL A 353 9.57 -4.33 9.40
C VAL A 353 8.97 -5.36 10.37
N HIS A 354 8.59 -6.54 9.87
CA HIS A 354 8.00 -7.60 10.68
C HIS A 354 9.03 -8.32 11.57
N LEU A 355 10.32 -8.19 11.29
CA LEU A 355 11.39 -8.89 12.00
C LEU A 355 12.23 -7.92 12.87
N LEU A 356 11.76 -6.68 13.05
CA LEU A 356 12.50 -5.66 13.81
C LEU A 356 12.54 -5.93 15.31
N ASN A 357 11.46 -6.48 15.91
CA ASN A 357 11.34 -6.87 17.33
C ASN A 357 12.26 -6.04 18.25
N PRO A 358 11.90 -4.76 18.51
CA PRO A 358 12.81 -3.76 19.06
C PRO A 358 13.22 -4.02 20.52
N LEU A 359 12.39 -4.71 21.30
CA LEU A 359 12.74 -5.14 22.67
C LEU A 359 13.38 -6.53 22.74
N GLY A 360 13.63 -7.19 21.60
CA GLY A 360 14.27 -8.50 21.62
C GLY A 360 13.42 -9.56 22.33
N ALA A 361 12.09 -9.49 22.19
CA ALA A 361 11.17 -10.48 22.70
C ALA A 361 11.56 -11.89 22.22
N ALA A 362 11.42 -12.89 23.09
CA ALA A 362 11.67 -14.28 22.73
C ALA A 362 10.61 -14.85 21.80
N ARG A 363 9.39 -14.27 21.83
CA ARG A 363 8.22 -14.71 21.06
C ARG A 363 7.67 -13.57 20.23
N SER A 364 7.37 -13.85 18.96
CA SER A 364 6.75 -12.88 18.06
C SER A 364 5.58 -13.48 17.29
N LEU A 365 4.50 -12.70 17.15
CA LEU A 365 3.31 -13.09 16.41
C LEU A 365 3.23 -12.29 15.11
N LEU A 366 3.57 -12.94 14.00
CA LEU A 366 3.67 -12.34 12.69
C LEU A 366 2.40 -12.54 11.87
N GLY A 367 2.06 -11.57 11.03
CA GLY A 367 1.04 -11.74 10.00
C GLY A 367 1.52 -11.14 8.70
N VAL A 368 1.50 -11.96 7.65
CA VAL A 368 1.98 -11.60 6.32
C VAL A 368 0.88 -11.81 5.29
N SER A 369 0.77 -10.89 4.32
CA SER A 369 -0.32 -10.91 3.34
C SER A 369 -0.07 -11.76 2.10
N ASN A 370 1.17 -12.17 1.84
CA ASN A 370 1.58 -12.86 0.62
C ASN A 370 1.93 -14.33 0.89
N PRO A 371 1.40 -15.31 0.13
CA PRO A 371 1.66 -16.74 0.33
C PRO A 371 3.13 -17.18 0.26
N SER A 372 4.03 -16.44 -0.40
CA SER A 372 5.46 -16.79 -0.44
C SER A 372 6.26 -16.24 0.75
N TYR A 373 5.67 -15.33 1.53
CA TYR A 373 6.35 -14.68 2.65
C TYR A 373 6.58 -15.60 3.85
N PRO A 374 5.67 -16.52 4.23
CA PRO A 374 5.83 -17.33 5.43
C PRO A 374 7.15 -18.09 5.50
N ALA A 375 7.47 -18.88 4.46
CA ALA A 375 8.72 -19.63 4.40
C ALA A 375 9.93 -18.69 4.42
N GLN A 376 9.91 -17.59 3.66
CA GLN A 376 11.01 -16.62 3.64
C GLN A 376 11.24 -15.94 4.99
N HIS A 377 10.17 -15.58 5.72
CA HIS A 377 10.29 -14.96 7.04
C HIS A 377 10.77 -15.97 8.07
N ARG A 378 10.31 -17.23 7.98
CA ARG A 378 10.79 -18.33 8.82
C ARG A 378 12.28 -18.55 8.67
N ASP A 379 12.73 -18.74 7.44
CA ASP A 379 14.13 -19.04 7.15
C ASP A 379 15.02 -17.84 7.53
N ALA A 380 14.57 -16.60 7.29
CA ALA A 380 15.27 -15.40 7.73
C ALA A 380 15.30 -15.27 9.26
N ALA A 381 14.21 -15.57 9.95
CA ALA A 381 14.14 -15.56 11.42
C ALA A 381 15.09 -16.60 12.03
N GLN A 382 15.20 -17.79 11.44
CA GLN A 382 16.19 -18.80 11.85
C GLN A 382 17.63 -18.29 11.70
N LEU A 383 17.97 -17.63 10.58
CA LEU A 383 19.27 -17.00 10.37
C LEU A 383 19.57 -15.87 11.37
N LEU A 384 18.53 -15.20 11.88
CA LEU A 384 18.61 -14.17 12.92
C LEU A 384 18.62 -14.75 14.35
N GLY A 385 18.62 -16.08 14.50
CA GLY A 385 18.65 -16.75 15.81
C GLY A 385 17.32 -16.75 16.57
N TRP A 386 16.19 -16.50 15.90
CA TRP A 386 14.88 -16.60 16.53
C TRP A 386 14.58 -18.06 16.87
N ARG A 387 13.96 -18.29 18.03
CA ARG A 387 13.60 -19.64 18.48
C ARG A 387 12.10 -19.90 18.43
N ASP A 388 11.31 -18.88 18.78
CA ASP A 388 9.85 -19.01 18.90
C ASP A 388 9.12 -17.88 18.16
N PHE A 389 8.35 -18.25 17.14
CA PHE A 389 7.39 -17.33 16.54
C PHE A 389 6.24 -18.10 15.90
N SER A 390 5.10 -17.44 15.77
CA SER A 390 3.96 -17.94 14.98
C SER A 390 3.64 -16.94 13.89
N LEU A 391 3.50 -17.43 12.67
CA LEU A 391 3.16 -16.64 11.51
C LEU A 391 1.81 -17.08 10.96
N LEU A 392 0.85 -16.17 11.06
CA LEU A 392 -0.50 -16.32 10.56
C LEU A 392 -0.55 -15.88 9.08
N GLY A 393 -0.96 -16.79 8.20
CA GLY A 393 -1.26 -16.46 6.81
C GLY A 393 -2.53 -15.60 6.75
N THR A 394 -2.39 -14.27 6.72
CA THR A 394 -3.53 -13.37 6.66
C THR A 394 -3.61 -12.69 5.31
N ARG A 395 -4.64 -11.86 5.08
CA ARG A 395 -4.69 -11.00 3.88
C ARG A 395 -3.97 -9.66 4.09
N ARG A 396 -3.29 -9.48 5.22
CA ARG A 396 -2.81 -8.20 5.75
C ARG A 396 -1.45 -8.36 6.44
N ASP A 397 -0.73 -7.25 6.55
CA ASP A 397 0.57 -7.18 7.22
C ASP A 397 0.40 -6.97 8.74
N VAL A 398 -0.48 -7.77 9.34
CA VAL A 398 -0.72 -7.85 10.78
C VAL A 398 -1.24 -9.23 11.12
N ALA A 399 -0.84 -9.74 12.27
CA ALA A 399 -1.35 -11.01 12.76
C ALA A 399 -2.79 -10.85 13.26
N GLN A 400 -3.74 -11.30 12.44
CA GLN A 400 -5.16 -11.35 12.77
C GLN A 400 -5.78 -12.59 12.13
N ALA A 401 -6.38 -13.44 12.95
CA ALA A 401 -7.01 -14.66 12.47
C ALA A 401 -8.27 -14.34 11.65
N THR A 402 -8.54 -15.17 10.65
CA THR A 402 -9.83 -15.18 9.94
C THR A 402 -10.40 -16.60 10.07
N PRO A 403 -11.15 -16.90 11.15
CA PRO A 403 -11.52 -18.27 11.50
C PRO A 403 -12.48 -18.93 10.50
N PHE A 404 -13.04 -18.18 9.55
CA PHE A 404 -14.00 -18.64 8.55
C PHE A 404 -13.37 -19.22 7.29
N ARG A 405 -12.04 -19.38 7.28
CA ARG A 405 -11.28 -20.03 6.23
C ARG A 405 -10.18 -20.87 6.83
N SER A 406 -9.79 -21.92 6.12
CA SER A 406 -8.59 -22.67 6.48
C SER A 406 -7.39 -21.72 6.46
N THR A 407 -6.63 -21.72 7.55
CA THR A 407 -5.47 -20.85 7.74
C THR A 407 -4.27 -21.73 8.05
N LEU A 408 -3.26 -21.65 7.19
CA LEU A 408 -1.97 -22.28 7.45
C LEU A 408 -1.18 -21.39 8.41
N VAL A 409 -0.74 -21.98 9.52
CA VAL A 409 0.09 -21.34 10.53
C VAL A 409 1.48 -21.94 10.43
N HIS A 410 2.48 -21.10 10.19
CA HIS A 410 3.87 -21.51 10.23
C HIS A 410 4.40 -21.19 11.61
N ARG A 411 4.95 -22.18 12.29
CA ARG A 411 5.49 -22.02 13.64
C ARG A 411 6.97 -22.37 13.64
N LEU A 412 7.71 -21.61 14.43
CA LEU A 412 9.01 -22.01 14.92
C LEU A 412 8.84 -22.20 16.43
N LYS A 413 9.18 -23.39 16.93
CA LYS A 413 9.22 -23.68 18.37
C LYS A 413 10.56 -24.31 18.70
N ASP A 414 11.31 -23.72 19.62
CA ASP A 414 12.66 -24.16 19.97
C ASP A 414 13.60 -24.28 18.74
N GLY A 415 13.37 -23.47 17.71
CA GLY A 415 14.11 -23.53 16.43
C GLY A 415 13.64 -24.59 15.44
N MET A 416 12.69 -25.45 15.83
CA MET A 416 12.08 -26.44 14.94
C MET A 416 10.87 -25.86 14.23
N SER A 417 10.85 -25.98 12.91
CA SER A 417 9.75 -25.50 12.08
C SER A 417 8.63 -26.52 11.98
N SER A 418 7.39 -26.10 12.18
CA SER A 418 6.20 -26.86 11.83
C SER A 418 5.22 -26.01 11.04
N GLU A 419 4.39 -26.68 10.25
CA GLU A 419 3.29 -26.05 9.51
C GLU A 419 2.01 -26.78 9.87
N GLU A 420 0.99 -26.04 10.26
CA GLU A 420 -0.26 -26.61 10.73
C GLU A 420 -1.45 -25.86 10.15
N ALA A 421 -2.39 -26.62 9.59
CA ALA A 421 -3.62 -26.07 9.03
C ALA A 421 -4.68 -26.00 10.13
N VAL A 422 -5.16 -24.79 10.42
CA VAL A 422 -6.30 -24.59 11.30
C VAL A 422 -7.58 -24.60 10.47
N ALA A 423 -8.48 -25.52 10.82
CA ALA A 423 -9.73 -25.73 10.10
C ALA A 423 -10.64 -24.49 10.14
N SER A 424 -11.38 -24.27 9.04
CA SER A 424 -12.39 -23.22 8.98
C SER A 424 -13.58 -23.54 9.87
N ARG A 425 -14.15 -22.52 10.48
CA ARG A 425 -15.45 -22.54 11.16
C ARG A 425 -16.53 -21.96 10.24
N PRO A 426 -17.81 -22.34 10.43
CA PRO A 426 -18.91 -21.69 9.73
C PRO A 426 -18.87 -20.18 9.92
N ASP A 427 -19.09 -19.44 8.83
CA ASP A 427 -19.20 -17.99 8.86
C ASP A 427 -20.60 -17.60 9.35
N PRO A 428 -20.75 -16.92 10.49
CA PRO A 428 -22.06 -16.53 11.01
C PRO A 428 -22.74 -15.45 10.15
N GLY A 429 -22.05 -14.92 9.13
CA GLY A 429 -22.54 -13.82 8.32
C GLY A 429 -22.23 -12.46 8.96
N GLY A 430 -22.47 -11.37 8.21
CA GLY A 430 -22.34 -10.02 8.74
C GLY A 430 -23.66 -9.54 9.31
N GLU A 431 -23.67 -9.07 10.55
CA GLU A 431 -24.83 -8.38 11.11
C GLU A 431 -24.98 -6.98 10.49
N ALA A 432 -26.22 -6.48 10.42
CA ALA A 432 -26.48 -5.13 9.94
C ALA A 432 -25.75 -4.13 10.85
N ARG A 433 -24.85 -3.34 10.25
CA ARG A 433 -24.12 -2.32 11.02
C ARG A 433 -25.12 -1.29 11.55
N PRO A 434 -25.12 -1.02 12.86
CA PRO A 434 -25.82 0.13 13.42
C PRO A 434 -25.36 1.42 12.73
N ALA A 435 -26.14 2.51 12.84
CA ALA A 435 -25.79 3.84 12.34
C ALA A 435 -24.66 4.50 13.17
N LEU A 436 -23.59 3.76 13.41
CA LEU A 436 -22.38 4.16 14.11
C LEU A 436 -21.25 4.35 13.11
N SER A 437 -20.34 5.26 13.41
CA SER A 437 -19.06 5.30 12.72
C SER A 437 -18.29 3.99 12.95
N SER A 438 -17.32 3.71 12.08
CA SER A 438 -16.52 2.49 12.16
C SER A 438 -15.74 2.37 13.48
N LEU A 439 -15.30 3.49 14.04
CA LEU A 439 -14.60 3.54 15.33
C LEU A 439 -15.55 3.31 16.51
N GLU A 440 -16.72 3.96 16.50
CA GLU A 440 -17.75 3.77 17.53
C GLU A 440 -18.24 2.32 17.55
N TYR A 441 -18.53 1.74 16.39
CA TYR A 441 -18.92 0.33 16.28
C TYR A 441 -17.83 -0.61 16.81
N TRP A 442 -16.56 -0.35 16.47
CA TRP A 442 -15.43 -1.13 16.98
C TRP A 442 -15.28 -1.04 18.51
N GLN A 443 -15.54 0.13 19.09
CA GLN A 443 -15.52 0.33 20.55
C GLN A 443 -16.76 -0.28 21.22
N ALA A 444 -17.93 -0.17 20.59
CA ALA A 444 -19.20 -0.68 21.09
C ALA A 444 -19.17 -2.21 21.24
N LEU A 445 -18.52 -2.92 20.30
CA LEU A 445 -18.29 -4.37 20.43
C LEU A 445 -17.53 -4.70 21.72
N TRP A 446 -16.43 -3.99 22.00
CA TRP A 446 -15.63 -4.20 23.21
C TRP A 446 -16.43 -3.92 24.47
N LYS A 447 -17.22 -2.84 24.49
CA LYS A 447 -18.08 -2.48 25.62
C LYS A 447 -19.30 -3.39 25.78
N GLY A 448 -19.55 -4.32 24.86
CA GLY A 448 -20.73 -5.21 24.86
C GLY A 448 -22.03 -4.53 24.43
N GLN A 449 -21.95 -3.33 23.84
CA GLN A 449 -23.10 -2.54 23.38
C GLN A 449 -23.61 -2.98 22.01
N VAL A 450 -22.78 -3.67 21.24
CA VAL A 450 -23.13 -4.28 19.95
C VAL A 450 -22.77 -5.76 20.01
N ARG A 451 -23.63 -6.59 19.42
CA ARG A 451 -23.35 -7.99 19.13
C ARG A 451 -22.90 -8.09 17.68
N ASP A 452 -21.82 -8.81 17.47
CA ASP A 452 -21.36 -9.21 16.14
C ASP A 452 -20.56 -10.50 16.31
N GLU A 453 -21.21 -11.62 16.00
CA GLU A 453 -20.60 -12.94 16.18
C GLU A 453 -19.34 -13.12 15.33
N ARG A 454 -19.30 -12.51 14.15
CA ARG A 454 -18.18 -12.60 13.23
C ARG A 454 -16.95 -11.89 13.80
N ALA A 455 -17.10 -10.66 14.26
CA ALA A 455 -16.04 -9.88 14.87
C ALA A 455 -15.58 -10.51 16.20
N HIS A 456 -16.52 -11.00 17.01
CA HIS A 456 -16.23 -11.73 18.24
C HIS A 456 -15.36 -12.96 17.96
N ALA A 457 -15.72 -13.80 16.99
CA ALA A 457 -14.93 -14.97 16.62
C ALA A 457 -13.52 -14.61 16.11
N ILE A 458 -13.37 -13.51 15.37
CA ILE A 458 -12.05 -12.99 14.95
C ILE A 458 -11.20 -12.62 16.16
N VAL A 459 -11.77 -11.90 17.14
CA VAL A 459 -11.04 -11.48 18.35
C VAL A 459 -10.62 -12.69 19.16
N LEU A 460 -11.52 -13.66 19.39
CA LEU A 460 -11.20 -14.87 20.17
C LEU A 460 -10.15 -15.73 19.48
N ALA A 461 -10.29 -15.99 18.18
CA ALA A 461 -9.33 -16.80 17.42
C ALA A 461 -7.93 -16.15 17.42
N THR A 462 -7.87 -14.83 17.22
CA THR A 462 -6.59 -14.10 17.23
C THR A 462 -5.95 -14.12 18.63
N THR A 463 -6.76 -14.01 19.69
CA THR A 463 -6.30 -14.11 21.08
C THR A 463 -5.77 -15.52 21.39
N ALA A 464 -6.48 -16.55 20.93
CA ALA A 464 -6.07 -17.94 21.12
C ALA A 464 -4.69 -18.22 20.51
N PHE A 465 -4.42 -17.75 19.29
CA PHE A 465 -3.08 -17.90 18.69
C PHE A 465 -1.99 -17.18 19.50
N ALA A 466 -2.27 -15.98 20.00
CA ALA A 466 -1.31 -15.23 20.80
C ALA A 466 -1.03 -15.88 22.16
N LEU A 467 -2.07 -16.34 22.88
CA LEU A 467 -1.94 -17.05 24.15
C LEU A 467 -1.20 -18.37 23.98
N GLN A 468 -1.56 -19.13 22.96
CA GLN A 468 -0.92 -20.41 22.66
C GLN A 468 0.59 -20.24 22.38
N LEU A 469 0.99 -19.17 21.70
CA LEU A 469 2.40 -18.84 21.50
C LEU A 469 3.07 -18.49 22.84
N CYS A 470 2.44 -17.65 23.68
CA CYS A 470 2.98 -17.26 24.98
C CYS A 470 3.15 -18.43 25.95
N GLU A 471 2.19 -19.36 25.96
CA GLU A 471 2.14 -20.51 26.87
C GLU A 471 2.92 -21.73 26.34
N GLY A 472 3.42 -21.67 25.10
CA GLY A 472 4.20 -22.75 24.50
C GLY A 472 3.40 -24.01 24.16
N GLY A 473 2.07 -23.97 24.21
CA GLY A 473 1.19 -25.10 23.93
C GLY A 473 1.29 -25.59 22.48
N SER A 474 1.12 -26.90 22.25
CA SER A 474 0.97 -27.50 20.91
C SER A 474 -0.31 -27.02 20.21
N HIS A 475 -0.35 -27.02 18.88
CA HIS A 475 -1.58 -26.75 18.11
C HIS A 475 -2.54 -27.96 18.21
N GLY A 476 -3.84 -27.72 17.99
CA GLY A 476 -4.90 -28.67 18.36
C GLY A 476 -5.39 -28.43 19.79
N GLU A 477 -5.01 -29.30 20.73
CA GLU A 477 -5.46 -29.21 22.14
C GLU A 477 -5.07 -27.89 22.79
N GLY A 478 -3.84 -27.42 22.60
CA GLY A 478 -3.39 -26.13 23.15
C GLY A 478 -4.10 -24.93 22.52
N TYR A 479 -4.47 -24.99 21.23
CA TYR A 479 -5.29 -23.93 20.61
C TYR A 479 -6.73 -23.93 21.14
N SER A 480 -7.34 -25.10 21.31
CA SER A 480 -8.69 -25.23 21.88
C SER A 480 -8.74 -24.73 23.33
N GLN A 481 -7.73 -25.05 24.14
CA GLN A 481 -7.58 -24.53 25.50
C GLN A 481 -7.38 -23.00 25.50
N ALA A 482 -6.49 -22.49 24.64
CA ALA A 482 -6.27 -21.05 24.50
C ALA A 482 -7.53 -20.32 24.01
N LEU A 483 -8.36 -20.96 23.18
CA LEU A 483 -9.63 -20.43 22.71
C LEU A 483 -10.68 -20.38 23.82
N ALA A 484 -10.74 -21.40 24.68
CA ALA A 484 -11.60 -21.39 25.87
C ALA A 484 -11.19 -20.26 26.83
N LYS A 485 -9.89 -20.15 27.14
CA LYS A 485 -9.32 -19.06 27.95
C LYS A 485 -9.58 -17.68 27.34
N ALA A 486 -9.49 -17.53 26.01
CA ALA A 486 -9.84 -16.30 25.33
C ALA A 486 -11.33 -15.93 25.55
N GLY A 487 -12.22 -16.91 25.56
CA GLY A 487 -13.64 -16.71 25.87
C GLY A 487 -13.89 -16.25 27.31
N GLU A 488 -13.18 -16.82 28.28
CA GLU A 488 -13.22 -16.40 29.68
C GLU A 488 -12.73 -14.96 29.85
N LEU A 489 -11.58 -14.62 29.26
CA LEU A 489 -11.04 -13.25 29.27
C LEU A 489 -12.00 -12.26 28.63
N TRP A 490 -12.62 -12.64 27.50
CA TRP A 490 -13.62 -11.81 26.85
C TRP A 490 -14.83 -11.58 27.77
N ALA A 491 -15.30 -12.59 28.51
CA ALA A 491 -16.40 -12.43 29.46
C ALA A 491 -16.04 -11.50 30.65
N LEU A 492 -14.77 -11.48 31.07
CA LEU A 492 -14.26 -10.64 32.16
C LEU A 492 -13.93 -9.19 31.74
N ARG A 493 -14.03 -8.87 30.45
CA ARG A 493 -13.72 -7.52 29.95
C ARG A 493 -14.65 -6.46 30.55
N PRO A 494 -14.21 -5.20 30.65
CA PRO A 494 -15.08 -4.12 31.14
C PRO A 494 -16.22 -3.85 30.15
N VAL A 495 -17.42 -4.31 30.53
CA VAL A 495 -18.69 -4.08 29.80
C VAL A 495 -19.38 -2.87 30.44
N SER A 496 -19.77 -1.88 29.63
CA SER A 496 -20.63 -0.80 30.11
C SER A 496 -22.06 -1.34 30.18
N LYS A 497 -22.68 -1.33 31.37
CA LYS A 497 -24.11 -1.65 31.53
C LYS A 497 -24.99 -0.67 30.79
#